data_AF-A0A947RDT7-F1
#
_entry.id   AF-A0A947RDT7-F1
#
_cell.length_a   1.000
_cell.length_b   1.000
_cell.length_c   1.000
_cell.angle_alpha   90.00
_cell.angle_beta   90.00
_cell.angle_gamma   90.00
#
_symmetry.space_group_name_H-M   'P 1'
#
loop_
_entity.id
_entity.type
_entity.pdbx_description
1 polymer ?
#
loop_
_entity_poly.entity_id
_entity_poly.type
_entity_poly.pdbx_seq_one_letter_code
_entity_poly.pdbx_strand_id
1 'polypeptide(L)' 'MIIPDNIIEPAISLKDQYFDLKGLEAYSALKVPTLRDYIKSGDLPCFKVKGKILIKRSEF' A
#
# COMPACT_ATOMS: atom_id res chain seq x y z
N MET A 1 -1.77 -13.69 -39.96
CA MET A 1 -2.03 -12.38 -39.32
C MET A 1 -1.28 -12.39 -38.01
N ILE A 2 -0.15 -11.69 -37.95
CA ILE A 2 0.72 -11.66 -36.78
C ILE A 2 0.04 -10.71 -35.80
N ILE A 3 -0.55 -11.26 -34.74
CA ILE A 3 -1.10 -10.47 -33.64
C ILE A 3 0.14 -9.95 -32.89
N PRO A 4 0.39 -8.63 -32.83
CA PRO A 4 1.51 -8.13 -32.06
C PRO A 4 1.26 -8.41 -30.57
N ASP A 5 2.23 -9.05 -29.93
CA ASP A 5 2.33 -9.41 -28.49
C ASP A 5 2.41 -8.17 -27.56
N ASN A 6 1.68 -7.11 -27.87
CA ASN A 6 1.75 -5.82 -27.17
C ASN A 6 0.53 -5.57 -26.28
N ILE A 7 0.04 -6.61 -25.60
CA ILE A 7 -1.00 -6.50 -24.57
C ILE A 7 -0.56 -7.26 -23.32
N ILE A 8 0.61 -6.90 -22.79
CA ILE A 8 0.91 -7.13 -21.37
C ILE A 8 1.47 -5.82 -20.80
N GLU A 9 0.83 -4.70 -21.14
CA GLU A 9 0.77 -3.62 -20.18
C GLU A 9 -0.23 -4.07 -19.12
N PRO A 10 0.14 -4.18 -17.82
CA PRO A 10 -0.88 -4.27 -16.81
C PRO A 10 -1.65 -2.94 -16.92
N ALA A 11 -2.81 -2.98 -17.58
CA ALA A 11 -3.80 -1.90 -17.69
C ALA A 11 -4.45 -1.59 -16.32
N ILE A 12 -3.64 -1.72 -15.27
CA ILE A 12 -3.84 -1.38 -13.89
C ILE A 12 -2.59 -0.61 -13.45
N SER A 13 -2.31 0.52 -14.10
CA SER A 13 -1.71 1.63 -13.35
C SER A 13 -2.79 2.24 -12.45
N LEU A 14 -3.41 1.42 -11.58
CA LEU A 14 -4.14 1.88 -10.41
C LEU A 14 -3.08 2.60 -9.59
N LYS A 15 -3.05 3.94 -9.65
CA LYS A 15 -2.19 4.78 -8.80
C LYS A 15 -2.09 4.12 -7.44
N ASP A 16 -0.88 3.76 -7.03
CA ASP A 16 -0.64 3.03 -5.79
C ASP A 16 -1.47 3.66 -4.68
N GLN A 17 -2.43 2.89 -4.14
CA GLN A 17 -3.38 3.42 -3.17
C GLN A 17 -2.66 3.57 -1.84
N TYR A 18 -2.90 4.71 -1.19
CA TYR A 18 -2.42 4.95 0.15
C TYR A 18 -3.51 4.59 1.16
N PHE A 19 -3.14 3.83 2.17
CA PHE A 19 -3.99 3.53 3.31
C PHE A 19 -3.55 4.33 4.54
N ASP A 20 -4.51 5.00 5.18
CA ASP A 20 -4.37 5.39 6.57
C ASP A 20 -4.39 4.13 7.46
N LEU A 21 -3.91 4.22 8.71
CA LEU A 21 -3.89 3.09 9.65
C LEU A 21 -5.24 2.37 9.80
N LYS A 22 -6.36 3.10 9.79
CA LYS A 22 -7.69 2.49 9.85
C LYS A 22 -8.07 1.74 8.57
N GLY A 23 -7.69 2.28 7.40
CA GLY A 23 -7.89 1.60 6.12
C GLY A 23 -7.03 0.35 6.02
N LEU A 24 -5.80 0.42 6.54
CA LEU A 24 -4.88 -0.70 6.59
C LEU A 24 -5.34 -1.79 7.56
N GLU A 25 -5.95 -1.42 8.69
CA GLU A 25 -6.59 -2.38 9.61
C GLU A 25 -7.71 -3.15 8.91
N ALA A 26 -8.56 -2.47 8.14
CA ALA A 26 -9.61 -3.13 7.37
C ALA A 26 -9.06 -4.02 6.24
N TYR A 27 -7.95 -3.61 5.63
CA TYR A 27 -7.32 -4.36 4.53
C TYR A 27 -6.56 -5.62 5.00
N SER A 28 -5.77 -5.50 6.06
CA SER A 28 -4.86 -6.56 6.53
C SER A 28 -5.40 -7.39 7.69
N ALA A 29 -6.54 -7.00 8.26
CA ALA A 29 -7.08 -7.53 9.52
C ALA A 29 -6.12 -7.37 10.73
N LEU A 30 -5.03 -6.61 10.61
CA LEU A 30 -4.14 -6.26 11.71
C LEU A 30 -4.66 -5.06 12.46
N LYS A 31 -4.65 -5.13 13.79
CA LYS A 31 -5.05 -4.00 14.62
C LYS A 31 -4.05 -2.85 14.51
N VAL A 32 -4.55 -1.61 14.59
CA VAL A 32 -3.73 -0.39 14.57
C VAL A 32 -2.53 -0.42 15.54
N PRO A 33 -2.63 -0.95 16.78
CA PRO A 33 -1.46 -1.08 17.66
C PRO A 33 -0.35 -1.91 17.03
N THR A 34 -0.68 -3.07 16.45
CA THR A 34 0.27 -3.94 15.77
C THR A 34 0.91 -3.25 14.57
N LEU A 35 0.12 -2.54 13.76
CA LEU A 35 0.64 -1.74 12.64
C LEU A 35 1.60 -0.64 13.12
N ARG A 36 1.31 0.00 14.26
CA ARG A 36 2.21 1.00 14.86
C ARG A 36 3.50 0.37 15.36
N ASP A 37 3.46 -0.85 15.87
CA ASP A 37 4.66 -1.54 16.32
C ASP A 37 5.57 -1.88 15.14
N TYR A 38 5.04 -2.38 14.02
CA TYR A 38 5.82 -2.58 12.79
C TYR A 38 6.42 -1.28 12.24
N ILE A 39 5.67 -0.17 12.30
CA ILE A 39 6.20 1.15 11.92
C ILE A 39 7.35 1.58 12.84
N LYS A 40 7.26 1.32 14.15
CA LYS A 40 8.32 1.65 15.11
C LYS A 40 9.55 0.77 14.94
N SER A 41 9.36 -0.51 14.62
CA SER A 41 10.45 -1.45 14.34
C SER A 41 11.16 -1.16 13.02
N GLY A 42 10.54 -0.37 12.13
CA GLY A 42 11.08 -0.05 10.81
C GLY A 42 10.79 -1.11 9.75
N ASP A 43 9.98 -2.12 10.09
CA ASP A 43 9.59 -3.21 9.19
C ASP A 43 8.49 -2.80 8.21
N LEU A 44 7.78 -1.69 8.48
CA LEU A 44 6.70 -1.19 7.62
C LEU A 44 7.01 0.21 7.07
N PRO A 45 7.22 0.37 5.74
CA PRO A 45 7.38 1.66 5.10
C PRO A 45 6.14 2.54 5.30
N CYS A 46 6.35 3.77 5.77
CA CYS A 46 5.25 4.71 5.96
C CYS A 46 5.66 6.15 5.62
N PHE A 47 4.67 6.92 5.17
CA PHE A 47 4.79 8.34 4.87
C PHE A 47 4.02 9.14 5.90
N LYS A 48 4.68 10.17 6.46
CA LYS A 48 4.03 11.10 7.38
C LYS A 48 3.68 12.40 6.66
N VAL A 49 2.40 12.65 6.41
CA VAL A 49 1.91 13.84 5.69
C VAL A 49 0.95 14.60 6.58
N LYS A 50 1.30 15.86 6.94
CA LYS A 50 0.49 16.73 7.82
C LYS A 50 0.03 16.03 9.12
N GLY A 51 0.87 15.17 9.70
CA GLY A 51 0.57 14.41 10.91
C GLY A 51 -0.21 13.10 10.71
N LYS A 52 -0.65 12.79 9.49
CA LYS A 52 -1.23 11.50 9.13
C LYS A 52 -0.16 10.51 8.69
N ILE A 53 -0.39 9.23 8.97
CA ILE A 53 0.47 8.12 8.54
C ILE A 53 -0.22 7.42 7.39
N LEU A 54 0.46 7.36 6.26
CA LEU A 54 0.01 6.73 5.03
C LEU A 54 0.96 5.60 4.66
N ILE A 55 0.41 4.47 4.23
CA ILE A 55 1.16 3.30 3.79
C ILE A 55 0.76 3.04 2.34
N LYS A 56 1.72 2.88 1.43
CA LYS A 56 1.40 2.44 0.08
C LYS A 56 0.99 0.99 0.11
N ARG A 57 -0.07 0.65 -0.61
CA ARG A 57 -0.54 -0.74 -0.72
C ARG A 57 0.54 -1.67 -1.29
N SER A 58 1.39 -1.20 -2.20
CA SER A 58 2.49 -2.02 -2.76
C SER A 58 3.68 -2.23 -1.81
N GLU A 59 3.79 -1.43 -0.76
CA GLU A 59 4.89 -1.49 0.23
C GLU A 59 4.46 -2.20 1.53
N PHE A 60 3.20 -2.63 1.61
CA PHE A 60 2.66 -3.45 2.69
C PHE A 60 2.70 -4.93 2.29
#